data_AF-A0A1S6IXV2-F1
#
_entry.id   AF-A0A1S6IXV2-F1
#
_cell.length_a   1.000
_cell.length_b   1.000
_cell.length_c   1.000
_cell.angle_alpha   90.00
_cell.angle_beta   90.00
_cell.angle_gamma   90.00
#
_symmetry.space_group_name_H-M   'P 1'
#
loop_
_entity.id
_entity.type
_entity.pdbx_description
1 polymer ?
#
loop_
_entity_poly.entity_id
_entity_poly.type
_entity_poly.pdbx_seq_one_letter_code
_entity_poly.pdbx_strand_id
1 'polypeptide(L)'
;MLVSELKELLKKYNEEELRLLILEMYKAMPKKLREDNDIDALLQDVQAYLGKKKNEKKQAKQIDIQELKLEIHQFIEHAFNQYYMVPNNVIRKSERPKWRFKVKAYIKSLQSVSVEGEGGRTATILLEQLYKMLSYACGYYIFNTDNPFRSVGIEQTMLLDMVLKRKLSSGISPEVVKPAVALVIDSIVDRETLHSELIIILVKNLKSPDAKEIAIEQCVALKAELASSKTKTDKKSWLSVSSIYERREKNNNLVEMVFRLYMALGEYEKAIKYYHENYEERESEISLYVLLRMLLGYELKEYWLREYDEAVQRGVKPRDVLQRTYKYIQENDSLPDYFIYN
;
A
#
# COMPACT_ATOMS: atom_id res chain seq x y z
N MET A 1 34.93 15.94 9.25
CA MET A 1 35.14 14.66 9.94
C MET A 1 33.80 14.15 10.44
N LEU A 2 33.43 12.93 10.05
CA LEU A 2 32.21 12.26 10.51
C LEU A 2 32.37 11.76 11.96
N VAL A 3 31.26 11.50 12.65
CA VAL A 3 31.28 10.97 14.02
C VAL A 3 31.98 9.59 14.09
N SER A 4 31.86 8.78 13.03
CA SER A 4 32.56 7.49 12.90
C SER A 4 34.08 7.67 12.83
N GLU A 5 34.55 8.64 12.05
CA GLU A 5 35.98 8.94 11.91
C GLU A 5 36.57 9.49 13.22
N LEU A 6 35.82 10.35 13.92
CA LEU A 6 36.22 10.87 15.23
C LEU A 6 36.35 9.75 16.27
N LYS A 7 35.42 8.79 16.29
CA LYS A 7 35.50 7.64 17.21
C LYS A 7 36.77 6.81 17.00
N GLU A 8 37.17 6.57 15.75
CA GLU A 8 38.41 5.85 15.46
C GLU A 8 39.66 6.66 15.83
N LEU A 9 39.62 7.99 15.66
CA LEU A 9 40.70 8.88 16.09
C LEU A 9 40.90 8.87 17.61
N LEU A 10 39.80 8.92 18.37
CA LEU A 10 39.83 8.96 19.83
C LEU A 10 40.41 7.69 20.47
N LYS A 11 40.38 6.54 19.77
CA LYS A 11 41.01 5.28 20.24
C LYS A 11 42.53 5.34 20.33
N LYS A 12 43.17 6.32 19.68
CA LYS A 12 44.63 6.47 19.66
C LYS A 12 45.19 7.14 20.92
N TYR A 13 44.33 7.75 21.72
CA TYR A 13 44.70 8.51 22.90
C TYR A 13 44.43 7.71 24.16
N ASN A 14 45.30 7.88 25.16
CA ASN A 14 45.07 7.34 26.50
C ASN A 14 44.12 8.24 27.32
N GLU A 15 43.74 7.81 28.52
CA GLU A 15 42.75 8.52 29.34
C GLU A 15 43.21 9.94 29.74
N GLU A 16 44.49 10.13 30.04
CA GLU A 16 45.04 11.45 30.42
C GLU A 16 45.02 12.43 29.25
N GLU A 17 45.41 11.95 28.06
CA GLU A 17 45.34 12.71 26.82
C GLU A 17 43.90 13.07 26.44
N LEU A 18 42.94 12.17 26.67
CA LEU A 18 41.52 12.45 26.45
C LEU A 18 40.99 13.50 27.41
N ARG A 19 41.38 13.49 28.69
CA ARG A 19 41.03 14.54 29.67
C ARG A 19 41.60 15.90 29.25
N LEU A 20 42.85 15.93 28.79
CA LEU A 20 43.49 17.14 28.29
C LEU A 20 42.78 17.67 27.04
N LEU A 21 42.43 16.79 26.10
CA LEU A 21 41.71 17.13 24.88
C LEU A 21 40.33 17.72 25.18
N ILE A 22 39.57 17.15 26.11
CA ILE A 22 38.28 17.70 26.55
C ILE A 22 38.45 19.09 27.16
N LEU A 23 39.49 19.30 27.97
CA LEU A 23 39.76 20.57 28.64
C LEU A 23 40.13 21.67 27.64
N GLU A 24 40.97 21.38 26.66
CA GLU A 24 41.32 22.32 25.59
C GLU A 24 40.12 22.62 24.66
N MET A 25 39.32 21.60 24.34
CA MET A 25 38.06 21.80 23.60
C MET A 25 37.07 22.70 24.35
N TYR A 26 36.95 22.52 25.67
CA TYR A 26 36.09 23.34 26.50
C TYR A 26 36.55 24.79 26.58
N LYS A 27 37.87 25.04 26.71
CA LYS A 27 38.47 26.39 26.67
C LYS A 27 38.27 27.09 25.34
N ALA A 28 38.40 26.35 24.24
CA ALA A 28 38.24 26.88 22.89
C ALA A 28 36.77 27.22 22.55
N MET A 29 35.80 26.75 23.35
CA MET A 29 34.37 26.93 23.07
C MET A 29 33.86 28.30 23.54
N PRO A 30 33.21 29.09 22.67
CA PRO A 30 32.60 30.36 23.06
C PRO A 30 31.57 30.18 24.20
N LYS A 31 31.51 31.12 25.15
CA LYS A 31 30.62 31.05 26.32
C LYS A 31 29.15 30.80 25.94
N LYS A 32 28.65 31.54 24.95
CA LYS A 32 27.28 31.37 24.42
C LYS A 32 27.00 29.94 23.95
N LEU A 33 27.96 29.30 23.28
CA LEU A 33 27.80 27.91 22.80
C LEU A 33 27.80 26.88 23.92
N ARG A 34 28.50 27.15 25.03
CA ARG A 34 28.49 26.29 26.22
C ARG A 34 27.15 26.34 26.93
N GLU A 35 26.59 27.54 27.06
CA GLU A 35 25.28 27.79 27.66
C GLU A 35 24.14 27.21 26.79
N ASP A 36 24.14 27.50 25.48
CA ASP A 36 23.10 27.06 24.53
C ASP A 36 23.00 25.52 24.43
N ASN A 37 24.12 24.82 24.65
CA ASN A 37 24.17 23.36 24.55
C ASN A 37 24.27 22.64 25.91
N ASP A 38 24.19 23.40 27.01
CA ASP A 38 24.24 22.89 28.39
C ASP A 38 25.46 21.97 28.62
N ILE A 39 26.63 22.40 28.09
CA ILE A 39 27.87 21.61 28.10
C ILE A 39 28.38 21.38 29.52
N ASP A 40 28.11 22.32 30.43
CA ASP A 40 28.50 22.19 31.84
C ASP A 40 27.74 21.04 32.52
N ALA A 41 26.45 20.86 32.22
CA ALA A 41 25.67 19.72 32.71
C ALA A 41 26.17 18.38 32.14
N LEU A 42 26.62 18.35 30.88
CA LEU A 42 27.23 17.16 30.28
C LEU A 42 28.52 16.75 31.01
N LEU A 43 29.34 17.71 31.41
CA LEU A 43 30.60 17.45 32.12
C LEU A 43 30.37 17.04 33.59
N GLN A 44 29.30 17.53 34.22
CA GLN A 44 28.95 17.17 35.59
C GLN A 44 28.37 15.76 35.71
N ASP A 45 27.45 15.38 34.82
CA ASP A 45 26.87 14.03 34.81
C ASP A 45 26.46 13.61 33.39
N VAL A 46 27.33 12.80 32.77
CA VAL A 46 27.13 12.29 31.41
C VAL A 46 25.86 11.45 31.30
N GLN A 47 25.54 10.62 32.31
CA GLN A 47 24.40 9.70 32.25
C GLN A 47 23.08 10.46 32.41
N ALA A 48 23.01 11.40 33.36
CA ALA A 48 21.84 12.24 33.55
C ALA A 48 21.60 13.15 32.33
N TYR A 49 22.65 13.75 31.76
CA TYR A 49 22.54 14.58 30.56
C TYR A 49 22.04 13.78 29.34
N LEU A 50 22.58 12.58 29.11
CA LEU A 50 22.11 11.69 28.05
C LEU A 50 20.68 11.19 28.29
N GLY A 51 20.30 10.98 29.55
CA GLY A 51 18.92 10.65 29.97
C GLY A 51 17.94 11.79 29.71
N LYS A 52 18.30 13.03 30.08
CA LYS A 52 17.53 14.25 29.83
C LYS A 52 17.32 14.48 28.34
N LYS A 53 18.37 14.41 27.51
CA LYS A 53 18.23 14.50 26.04
C LYS A 53 17.40 13.38 25.43
N LYS A 54 17.43 12.16 25.99
CA LYS A 54 16.55 11.06 25.55
C LYS A 54 15.09 11.34 25.91
N ASN A 55 14.82 11.92 27.09
CA ASN A 55 13.49 12.26 27.55
C ASN A 55 12.92 13.50 26.82
N GLU A 56 13.73 14.52 26.57
CA GLU A 56 13.37 15.68 25.73
C GLU A 56 13.06 15.24 24.29
N LYS A 57 13.85 14.31 23.72
CA LYS A 57 13.53 13.69 22.42
C LYS A 57 12.28 12.83 22.44
N LYS A 58 11.85 12.31 23.61
CA LYS A 58 10.58 11.58 23.78
C LYS A 58 9.40 12.55 23.94
N GLN A 59 9.58 13.65 24.68
CA GLN A 59 8.55 14.68 24.89
C GLN A 59 8.32 15.54 23.65
N ALA A 60 9.37 15.94 22.93
CA ALA A 60 9.27 16.59 21.60
C ALA A 60 8.68 15.66 20.51
N LYS A 61 8.49 14.37 20.83
CA LYS A 61 7.88 13.36 19.98
C LYS A 61 6.39 13.12 20.26
N GLN A 62 5.79 13.87 21.18
CA GLN A 62 4.34 13.94 21.24
C GLN A 62 3.89 14.73 20.00
N ILE A 63 3.79 14.02 18.87
CA ILE A 63 3.32 14.57 17.60
C ILE A 63 1.96 15.18 17.88
N ASP A 64 1.85 16.50 17.73
CA ASP A 64 0.54 17.12 17.69
C ASP A 64 -0.15 16.66 16.41
N ILE A 65 -1.07 15.70 16.60
CA ILE A 65 -1.82 15.10 15.50
C ILE A 65 -2.67 16.15 14.78
N GLN A 66 -3.06 17.26 15.44
CA GLN A 66 -3.84 18.33 14.83
C GLN A 66 -2.98 19.21 13.93
N GLU A 67 -1.76 19.56 14.36
CA GLU A 67 -0.80 20.26 13.48
C GLU A 67 -0.44 19.39 12.28
N LEU A 68 -0.14 18.11 12.50
CA LEU A 68 0.17 17.17 11.42
C LEU A 68 -1.01 17.01 10.45
N LYS A 69 -2.25 16.99 10.96
CA LYS A 69 -3.47 16.95 10.14
C LYS A 69 -3.56 18.16 9.22
N LEU A 70 -3.36 19.37 9.76
CA LEU A 70 -3.39 20.60 8.97
C LEU A 70 -2.33 20.59 7.87
N GLU A 71 -1.10 20.20 8.22
CA GLU A 71 0.02 20.13 7.28
C GLU A 71 -0.27 19.13 6.13
N ILE A 72 -0.75 17.93 6.47
CA ILE A 72 -1.06 16.89 5.48
C ILE A 72 -2.22 17.31 4.58
N HIS A 73 -3.30 17.87 5.14
CA HIS A 73 -4.42 18.35 4.32
C HIS A 73 -3.99 19.43 3.33
N GLN A 74 -3.21 20.41 3.78
CA GLN A 74 -2.68 21.46 2.91
C GLN A 74 -1.74 20.86 1.85
N PHE A 75 -0.90 19.89 2.22
CA PHE A 75 -0.04 19.19 1.28
C PHE A 75 -0.84 18.49 0.18
N ILE A 76 -1.90 17.76 0.56
CA ILE A 76 -2.77 17.02 -0.37
C ILE A 76 -3.51 17.98 -1.30
N GLU A 77 -4.05 19.07 -0.77
CA GLU A 77 -4.71 20.11 -1.57
C GLU A 77 -3.75 20.70 -2.62
N HIS A 78 -2.53 21.06 -2.21
CA HIS A 78 -1.51 21.54 -3.13
C HIS A 78 -1.10 20.50 -4.19
N ALA A 79 -1.12 19.21 -3.83
CA ALA A 79 -0.85 18.12 -4.77
C ALA A 79 -1.95 18.03 -5.83
N PHE A 80 -3.22 18.01 -5.43
CA PHE A 80 -4.34 17.98 -6.38
C PHE A 80 -4.42 19.24 -7.26
N ASN A 81 -4.00 20.40 -6.74
CA ASN A 81 -3.82 21.62 -7.53
C ASN A 81 -2.54 21.62 -8.41
N GLN A 82 -1.82 20.51 -8.49
CA GLN A 82 -0.62 20.30 -9.31
C GLN A 82 0.55 21.25 -9.01
N TYR A 83 0.57 21.88 -7.83
CA TYR A 83 1.62 22.85 -7.47
C TYR A 83 3.01 22.21 -7.29
N TYR A 84 3.07 20.88 -7.14
CA TYR A 84 4.34 20.14 -7.12
C TYR A 84 4.86 19.77 -8.51
N MET A 85 4.04 19.93 -9.55
CA MET A 85 4.37 19.56 -10.94
C MET A 85 4.61 20.80 -11.81
N VAL A 86 3.61 21.68 -11.90
CA VAL A 86 3.57 22.80 -12.86
C VAL A 86 4.19 24.08 -12.27
N PRO A 87 4.79 24.98 -13.08
CA PRO A 87 5.16 26.32 -12.64
C PRO A 87 4.02 27.07 -11.94
N ASN A 88 4.27 27.53 -10.71
CA ASN A 88 3.32 28.27 -9.89
C ASN A 88 4.06 29.13 -8.84
N ASN A 89 3.33 30.04 -8.19
CA ASN A 89 3.85 30.96 -7.16
C ASN A 89 3.67 30.44 -5.72
N VAL A 90 3.03 29.30 -5.53
CA VAL A 90 2.74 28.71 -4.21
C VAL A 90 3.92 27.87 -3.72
N ILE A 91 4.47 27.02 -4.60
CA ILE A 91 5.59 26.13 -4.30
C ILE A 91 6.76 26.46 -5.20
N ARG A 92 7.84 26.93 -4.56
CA ARG A 92 9.12 27.24 -5.21
C ARG A 92 9.67 26.01 -5.93
N LYS A 93 10.30 26.22 -7.10
CA LYS A 93 10.86 25.15 -7.94
C LYS A 93 11.80 24.20 -7.17
N SER A 94 12.59 24.71 -6.22
CA SER A 94 13.50 23.93 -5.37
C SER A 94 12.80 23.02 -4.36
N GLU A 95 11.57 23.35 -3.95
CA GLU A 95 10.79 22.60 -2.97
C GLU A 95 9.94 21.51 -3.61
N ARG A 96 9.56 21.67 -4.88
CA ARG A 96 8.77 20.69 -5.63
C ARG A 96 9.30 19.26 -5.52
N PRO A 97 10.57 18.94 -5.83
CA PRO A 97 11.08 17.56 -5.75
C PRO A 97 11.19 17.01 -4.31
N LYS A 98 11.00 17.84 -3.28
CA LYS A 98 11.05 17.41 -1.88
C LYS A 98 9.74 16.82 -1.37
N TRP A 99 8.67 16.84 -2.17
CA TRP A 99 7.37 16.25 -1.82
C TRP A 99 7.50 14.81 -1.31
N ARG A 100 8.37 14.01 -1.93
CA ARG A 100 8.61 12.60 -1.57
C ARG A 100 9.16 12.42 -0.15
N PHE A 101 10.03 13.34 0.28
CA PHE A 101 10.57 13.33 1.64
C PHE A 101 9.52 13.75 2.66
N LYS A 102 8.65 14.70 2.31
CA LYS A 102 7.51 15.10 3.14
C LYS A 102 6.55 13.93 3.35
N VAL A 103 6.10 13.29 2.27
CA VAL A 103 5.19 12.13 2.34
C VAL A 103 5.81 11.00 3.15
N LYS A 104 7.09 10.68 2.92
CA LYS A 104 7.82 9.67 3.70
C LYS A 104 7.84 10.01 5.20
N ALA A 105 8.07 11.28 5.54
CA ALA A 105 8.05 11.73 6.92
C ALA A 105 6.64 11.65 7.53
N TYR A 106 5.60 12.07 6.80
CA TYR A 106 4.20 11.97 7.24
C TYR A 106 3.81 10.53 7.54
N ILE A 107 4.07 9.60 6.62
CA ILE A 107 3.79 8.16 6.82
C ILE A 107 4.46 7.67 8.11
N LYS A 108 5.75 7.98 8.31
CA LYS A 108 6.49 7.57 9.50
C LYS A 108 5.93 8.17 10.79
N SER A 109 5.53 9.45 10.76
CA SER A 109 4.91 10.12 11.90
C SER A 109 3.57 9.48 12.25
N LEU A 110 2.69 9.25 11.27
CA LEU A 110 1.38 8.63 11.46
C LEU A 110 1.47 7.19 11.98
N GLN A 111 2.47 6.41 11.51
CA GLN A 111 2.73 5.06 12.00
C GLN A 111 3.07 5.01 13.50
N SER A 112 3.70 6.07 14.03
CA SER A 112 4.08 6.11 15.44
C SER A 112 2.93 6.45 16.38
N VAL A 113 1.78 6.87 15.84
CA VAL A 113 0.57 7.13 16.61
C VAL A 113 -0.15 5.82 16.93
N SER A 114 -0.56 5.65 18.18
CA SER A 114 -1.40 4.50 18.59
C SER A 114 -2.63 4.39 17.69
N VAL A 115 -3.13 3.17 17.53
CA VAL A 115 -4.38 2.91 16.78
C VAL A 115 -5.60 3.35 17.58
N GLU A 116 -5.50 3.34 18.90
CA GLU A 116 -6.59 3.64 19.82
C GLU A 116 -6.85 5.14 19.99
N GLY A 117 -8.07 5.49 20.34
CA GLY A 117 -8.49 6.86 20.62
C GLY A 117 -8.67 7.74 19.37
N GLU A 118 -9.01 9.00 19.61
CA GLU A 118 -9.31 9.98 18.54
C GLU A 118 -8.08 10.30 17.67
N GLY A 119 -6.89 10.41 18.30
CA GLY A 119 -5.64 10.60 17.59
C GLY A 119 -5.33 9.43 16.65
N GLY A 120 -5.61 8.20 17.08
CA GLY A 120 -5.43 7.01 16.25
C GLY A 120 -6.35 6.96 15.05
N ARG A 121 -7.63 7.31 15.23
CA ARG A 121 -8.61 7.45 14.13
C ARG A 121 -8.17 8.52 13.13
N THR A 122 -7.75 9.68 13.62
CA THR A 122 -7.25 10.77 12.78
C THR A 122 -6.03 10.33 11.98
N ALA A 123 -5.09 9.65 12.63
CA ALA A 123 -3.90 9.14 11.95
C ALA A 123 -4.22 8.12 10.85
N THR A 124 -5.21 7.24 11.09
CA THR A 124 -5.68 6.27 10.09
C THR A 124 -6.32 6.97 8.89
N ILE A 125 -7.15 7.99 9.11
CA ILE A 125 -7.77 8.78 8.03
C ILE A 125 -6.69 9.48 7.19
N LEU A 126 -5.71 10.12 7.83
CA LEU A 126 -4.63 10.80 7.13
C LEU A 126 -3.76 9.83 6.33
N LEU A 127 -3.49 8.64 6.87
CA LEU A 127 -2.72 7.61 6.16
C LEU A 127 -3.48 7.10 4.93
N GLU A 128 -4.78 6.89 5.05
CA GLU A 128 -5.65 6.52 3.93
C GLU A 128 -5.67 7.61 2.83
N GLN A 129 -5.75 8.88 3.22
CA GLN A 129 -5.73 10.00 2.28
C GLN A 129 -4.39 10.10 1.54
N LEU A 130 -3.26 9.89 2.22
CA LEU A 130 -1.94 9.84 1.59
C LEU A 130 -1.84 8.67 0.62
N TYR A 131 -2.33 7.49 0.99
CA TYR A 131 -2.40 6.34 0.09
C TYR A 131 -3.22 6.65 -1.16
N LYS A 132 -4.44 7.21 -1.00
CA LYS A 132 -5.32 7.59 -2.12
C LYS A 132 -4.66 8.60 -3.05
N MET A 133 -4.00 9.61 -2.50
CA MET A 133 -3.28 10.62 -3.28
C MET A 133 -2.11 9.99 -4.07
N LEU A 134 -1.32 9.10 -3.46
CA LEU A 134 -0.24 8.40 -4.16
C LEU A 134 -0.76 7.47 -5.25
N SER A 135 -1.84 6.73 -4.97
CA SER A 135 -2.51 5.89 -5.96
C SER A 135 -3.05 6.72 -7.12
N TYR A 136 -3.72 7.84 -6.84
CA TYR A 136 -4.15 8.79 -7.86
C TYR A 136 -2.98 9.28 -8.72
N ALA A 137 -1.83 9.58 -8.09
CA ALA A 137 -0.63 10.02 -8.80
C ALA A 137 -0.04 8.96 -9.75
N CYS A 138 -0.40 7.68 -9.64
CA CYS A 138 0.01 6.64 -10.60
C CYS A 138 -0.67 6.80 -11.96
N GLY A 139 -1.90 7.35 -11.98
CA GLY A 139 -2.66 7.60 -13.21
C GLY A 139 -2.65 9.06 -13.67
N TYR A 140 -2.28 10.00 -12.79
CA TYR A 140 -2.38 11.44 -13.03
C TYR A 140 -1.12 12.19 -12.58
N TYR A 141 -0.67 13.14 -13.41
CA TYR A 141 0.53 13.93 -13.16
C TYR A 141 0.34 15.04 -12.11
N ILE A 142 0.20 14.65 -10.84
CA ILE A 142 0.23 15.61 -9.70
C ILE A 142 1.64 15.80 -9.12
N PHE A 143 2.57 14.93 -9.48
CA PHE A 143 4.00 15.01 -9.19
C PHE A 143 4.81 14.76 -10.45
N ASN A 144 6.07 15.21 -10.46
CA ASN A 144 7.01 14.94 -11.57
C ASN A 144 7.62 13.52 -11.46
N THR A 145 6.79 12.49 -11.54
CA THR A 145 7.19 11.09 -11.55
C THR A 145 6.08 10.21 -12.11
N ASP A 146 6.46 9.12 -12.77
CA ASP A 146 5.52 8.08 -13.22
C ASP A 146 5.41 6.92 -12.21
N ASN A 147 6.18 6.98 -11.12
CA ASN A 147 6.13 5.99 -10.04
C ASN A 147 6.20 6.72 -8.67
N PRO A 148 5.05 7.20 -8.16
CA PRO A 148 4.95 7.92 -6.90
C PRO A 148 5.40 7.11 -5.69
N PHE A 149 5.00 5.84 -5.61
CA PHE A 149 5.31 4.95 -4.50
C PHE A 149 6.82 4.69 -4.38
N ARG A 150 7.49 4.32 -5.48
CA ARG A 150 8.95 4.17 -5.54
C ARG A 150 9.69 5.47 -5.25
N SER A 151 9.13 6.62 -5.64
CA SER A 151 9.73 7.93 -5.35
C SER A 151 9.73 8.26 -3.85
N VAL A 152 8.66 7.87 -3.13
CA VAL A 152 8.59 7.93 -1.66
C VAL A 152 9.48 6.86 -1.01
N GLY A 153 9.69 5.74 -1.70
CA GLY A 153 10.46 4.60 -1.24
C GLY A 153 9.64 3.65 -0.36
N ILE A 154 8.39 3.39 -0.76
CA ILE A 154 7.47 2.43 -0.14
C ILE A 154 6.66 1.75 -1.25
N GLU A 155 6.47 0.43 -1.18
CA GLU A 155 5.60 -0.29 -2.13
C GLU A 155 4.13 0.04 -1.89
N GLN A 156 3.31 0.02 -2.95
CA GLN A 156 1.88 0.30 -2.83
C GLN A 156 1.17 -0.70 -1.91
N THR A 157 1.48 -1.99 -2.07
CA THR A 157 0.97 -3.09 -1.23
C THR A 157 1.33 -2.89 0.24
N MET A 158 2.55 -2.45 0.54
CA MET A 158 2.99 -2.17 1.91
C MET A 158 2.22 -1.01 2.56
N LEU A 159 2.02 0.09 1.84
CA LEU A 159 1.24 1.22 2.38
C LEU A 159 -0.24 0.86 2.55
N LEU A 160 -0.82 0.14 1.59
CA LEU A 160 -2.18 -0.38 1.68
C LEU A 160 -2.35 -1.28 2.91
N ASP A 161 -1.44 -2.23 3.12
CA ASP A 161 -1.45 -3.13 4.28
C ASP A 161 -1.44 -2.35 5.60
N MET A 162 -0.63 -1.30 5.70
CA MET A 162 -0.61 -0.43 6.89
C MET A 162 -1.94 0.28 7.11
N VAL A 163 -2.57 0.80 6.05
CA VAL A 163 -3.89 1.45 6.14
C VAL A 163 -4.94 0.45 6.59
N LEU A 164 -5.01 -0.73 5.96
CA LEU A 164 -6.01 -1.75 6.25
C LEU A 164 -5.86 -2.33 7.66
N LYS A 165 -4.63 -2.61 8.11
CA LYS A 165 -4.37 -3.06 9.50
C LYS A 165 -4.95 -2.11 10.53
N ARG A 166 -4.77 -0.79 10.32
CA ARG A 166 -5.29 0.25 11.22
C ARG A 166 -6.79 0.49 11.09
N LYS A 167 -7.35 0.30 9.89
CA LYS A 167 -8.78 0.51 9.63
C LYS A 167 -9.62 -0.62 10.20
N LEU A 168 -9.15 -1.87 10.08
CA LEU A 168 -9.87 -3.05 10.53
C LEU A 168 -9.64 -3.37 12.02
N SER A 169 -8.67 -2.74 12.67
CA SER A 169 -8.41 -2.94 14.12
C SER A 169 -9.47 -2.34 15.03
N SER A 170 -10.31 -1.41 14.54
CA SER A 170 -11.40 -0.80 15.33
C SER A 170 -12.69 -1.64 15.35
N GLY A 171 -12.68 -2.84 14.77
CA GLY A 171 -13.83 -3.73 14.65
C GLY A 171 -14.20 -4.00 13.19
N ILE A 172 -14.95 -5.08 12.99
CA ILE A 172 -15.43 -5.52 11.68
C ILE A 172 -16.93 -5.26 11.60
N SER A 173 -17.34 -4.43 10.65
CA SER A 173 -18.73 -4.18 10.32
C SER A 173 -18.85 -3.81 8.83
N PRO A 174 -20.05 -3.87 8.22
CA PRO A 174 -20.26 -3.43 6.86
C PRO A 174 -19.74 -2.00 6.58
N GLU A 175 -19.92 -1.08 7.53
CA GLU A 175 -19.49 0.33 7.43
C GLU A 175 -17.97 0.51 7.40
N VAL A 176 -17.23 -0.46 7.96
CA VAL A 176 -15.77 -0.46 7.96
C VAL A 176 -15.23 -1.23 6.75
N VAL A 177 -15.85 -2.36 6.42
CA VAL A 177 -15.41 -3.27 5.34
C VAL A 177 -15.71 -2.68 3.97
N LYS A 178 -16.89 -2.07 3.75
CA LYS A 178 -17.25 -1.49 2.44
C LYS A 178 -16.23 -0.43 1.99
N PRO A 179 -15.83 0.56 2.80
CA PRO A 179 -14.79 1.50 2.41
C PRO A 179 -13.40 0.85 2.23
N ALA A 180 -13.11 -0.26 2.91
CA ALA A 180 -11.85 -1.00 2.72
C ALA A 180 -11.83 -1.74 1.36
N VAL A 181 -12.95 -2.35 0.96
CA VAL A 181 -13.13 -2.93 -0.37
C VAL A 181 -13.01 -1.84 -1.43
N ALA A 182 -13.75 -0.73 -1.28
CA ALA A 182 -13.70 0.38 -2.22
C ALA A 182 -12.28 0.97 -2.35
N LEU A 183 -11.53 1.08 -1.24
CA LEU A 183 -10.14 1.52 -1.26
C LEU A 183 -9.28 0.68 -2.22
N VAL A 184 -9.45 -0.65 -2.21
CA VAL A 184 -8.72 -1.54 -3.12
C VAL A 184 -9.21 -1.38 -4.54
N ILE A 185 -10.51 -1.47 -4.78
CA ILE A 185 -11.11 -1.47 -6.12
C ILE A 185 -10.89 -0.15 -6.87
N ASP A 186 -10.90 0.98 -6.15
CA ASP A 186 -10.70 2.30 -6.75
C ASP A 186 -9.22 2.71 -6.83
N SER A 187 -8.29 1.88 -6.36
CA SER A 187 -6.87 2.16 -6.46
C SER A 187 -6.37 2.01 -7.90
N ILE A 188 -5.74 3.07 -8.41
CA ILE A 188 -4.86 2.98 -9.58
C ILE A 188 -3.54 2.36 -9.11
N VAL A 189 -3.11 1.32 -9.82
CA VAL A 189 -1.91 0.56 -9.47
C VAL A 189 -0.65 1.28 -9.92
N ASP A 190 0.40 1.19 -9.11
CA ASP A 190 1.74 1.57 -9.52
C ASP A 190 2.26 0.64 -10.64
N ARG A 191 3.28 1.10 -11.38
CA ARG A 191 3.88 0.33 -12.49
C ARG A 191 4.40 -1.05 -12.08
N GLU A 192 4.75 -1.22 -10.81
CA GLU A 192 5.31 -2.44 -10.25
C GLU A 192 4.27 -3.25 -9.46
N THR A 193 2.97 -2.92 -9.55
CA THR A 193 1.91 -3.55 -8.76
C THR A 193 0.76 -4.01 -9.66
N LEU A 194 0.24 -5.21 -9.38
CA LEU A 194 -0.99 -5.72 -9.98
C LEU A 194 -2.17 -5.48 -9.04
N HIS A 195 -3.36 -5.26 -9.60
CA HIS A 195 -4.57 -5.06 -8.79
C HIS A 195 -4.87 -6.30 -7.93
N SER A 196 -4.59 -7.48 -8.48
CA SER A 196 -4.63 -8.77 -7.79
C SER A 196 -3.82 -8.78 -6.47
N GLU A 197 -2.66 -8.10 -6.44
CA GLU A 197 -1.83 -8.01 -5.23
C GLU A 197 -2.51 -7.15 -4.15
N LEU A 198 -3.19 -6.06 -4.54
CA LEU A 198 -3.97 -5.25 -3.60
C LEU A 198 -5.14 -6.04 -3.01
N ILE A 199 -5.82 -6.85 -3.84
CA ILE A 199 -6.88 -7.77 -3.37
C ILE A 199 -6.32 -8.76 -2.35
N ILE A 200 -5.17 -9.38 -2.64
CA ILE A 200 -4.51 -10.32 -1.72
C ILE A 200 -4.22 -9.65 -0.37
N ILE A 201 -3.76 -8.40 -0.36
CA ILE A 201 -3.49 -7.65 0.88
C ILE A 201 -4.78 -7.45 1.70
N LEU A 202 -5.90 -7.13 1.08
CA LEU A 202 -7.18 -7.02 1.80
C LEU A 202 -7.65 -8.36 2.36
N VAL A 203 -7.62 -9.43 1.56
CA VAL A 203 -8.02 -10.78 2.01
C VAL A 203 -7.17 -11.22 3.21
N LYS A 204 -5.87 -10.95 3.21
CA LYS A 204 -4.96 -11.24 4.34
C LYS A 204 -5.30 -10.45 5.61
N ASN A 205 -5.85 -9.25 5.46
CA ASN A 205 -6.21 -8.38 6.57
C ASN A 205 -7.60 -8.71 7.17
N LEU A 206 -8.47 -9.40 6.43
CA LEU A 206 -9.76 -9.93 6.90
C LEU A 206 -9.56 -11.26 7.63
N LYS A 207 -9.16 -11.20 8.90
CA LYS A 207 -8.66 -12.37 9.64
C LYS A 207 -9.74 -13.41 9.97
N SER A 208 -10.94 -13.01 10.38
CA SER A 208 -12.01 -13.95 10.73
C SER A 208 -12.80 -14.42 9.50
N PRO A 209 -13.48 -15.57 9.56
CA PRO A 209 -14.47 -15.99 8.56
C PRO A 209 -15.57 -14.94 8.37
N ASP A 210 -16.17 -14.45 9.45
CA ASP A 210 -17.24 -13.43 9.42
C ASP A 210 -16.81 -12.16 8.68
N ALA A 211 -15.56 -11.72 8.85
CA ALA A 211 -15.03 -10.56 8.13
C ALA A 211 -14.97 -10.80 6.61
N LYS A 212 -14.67 -12.04 6.19
CA LYS A 212 -14.64 -12.42 4.78
C LYS A 212 -16.05 -12.53 4.22
N GLU A 213 -17.01 -13.06 4.97
CA GLU A 213 -18.42 -13.11 4.59
C GLU A 213 -19.00 -11.70 4.39
N ILE A 214 -18.79 -10.81 5.36
CA ILE A 214 -19.17 -9.39 5.23
C ILE A 214 -18.53 -8.78 3.97
N ALA A 215 -17.24 -9.06 3.72
CA ALA A 215 -16.57 -8.54 2.53
C ALA A 215 -17.17 -9.07 1.22
N ILE A 216 -17.58 -10.35 1.16
CA ILE A 216 -18.30 -10.92 0.01
C ILE A 216 -19.60 -10.16 -0.23
N GLU A 217 -20.41 -9.96 0.82
CA GLU A 217 -21.66 -9.19 0.72
C GLU A 217 -21.42 -7.77 0.21
N GLN A 218 -20.39 -7.09 0.73
CA GLN A 218 -20.04 -5.73 0.29
C GLN A 218 -19.55 -5.70 -1.16
N CYS A 219 -18.80 -6.71 -1.62
CA CYS A 219 -18.40 -6.81 -3.02
C CYS A 219 -19.60 -6.98 -3.95
N VAL A 220 -20.55 -7.85 -3.58
CA VAL A 220 -21.79 -8.07 -4.33
C VAL A 220 -22.62 -6.78 -4.39
N ALA A 221 -22.74 -6.07 -3.27
CA ALA A 221 -23.45 -4.79 -3.21
C ALA A 221 -22.80 -3.73 -4.12
N LEU A 222 -21.47 -3.56 -4.03
CA LEU A 222 -20.73 -2.62 -4.89
C LEU A 222 -20.85 -2.96 -6.38
N LYS A 223 -20.85 -4.24 -6.73
CA LYS A 223 -21.11 -4.69 -8.11
C LYS A 223 -22.52 -4.31 -8.58
N ALA A 224 -23.53 -4.46 -7.73
CA ALA A 224 -24.90 -4.06 -8.05
C ALA A 224 -25.03 -2.53 -8.21
N GLU A 225 -24.35 -1.75 -7.37
CA GLU A 225 -24.23 -0.29 -7.51
C GLU A 225 -23.59 0.09 -8.86
N LEU A 226 -22.49 -0.58 -9.22
CA LEU A 226 -21.81 -0.39 -10.51
C LEU A 226 -22.73 -0.69 -11.70
N ALA A 227 -23.54 -1.74 -11.61
CA ALA A 227 -24.50 -2.09 -12.65
C ALA A 227 -25.68 -1.10 -12.76
N SER A 228 -26.18 -0.56 -11.65
CA SER A 228 -27.31 0.38 -11.65
C SER A 228 -26.95 1.78 -12.17
N SER A 229 -25.68 2.17 -12.08
CA SER A 229 -25.15 3.42 -12.65
C SER A 229 -25.23 3.51 -14.19
N LYS A 230 -25.58 2.40 -14.87
CA LYS A 230 -25.74 2.27 -16.34
C LYS A 230 -26.78 3.23 -16.98
N THR A 231 -27.63 3.90 -16.21
CA THR A 231 -28.89 4.47 -16.74
C THR A 231 -28.89 5.97 -17.10
N LYS A 232 -27.81 6.74 -16.90
CA LYS A 232 -27.88 8.21 -17.06
C LYS A 232 -27.14 8.86 -18.23
N THR A 233 -26.16 8.22 -18.88
CA THR A 233 -25.41 8.90 -19.97
C THR A 233 -24.68 7.90 -20.86
N ASP A 234 -25.35 7.29 -21.84
CA ASP A 234 -24.67 6.57 -22.92
C ASP A 234 -25.05 7.16 -24.29
N LYS A 235 -24.44 8.31 -24.61
CA LYS A 235 -24.26 8.75 -26.00
C LYS A 235 -22.92 8.22 -26.49
N LYS A 236 -22.93 7.49 -27.61
CA LYS A 236 -21.77 6.91 -28.30
C LYS A 236 -20.68 7.97 -28.53
N SER A 237 -19.63 7.95 -27.71
CA SER A 237 -18.46 8.82 -27.79
C SER A 237 -17.22 7.98 -27.49
N TRP A 238 -16.04 8.38 -27.95
CA TRP A 238 -14.78 7.70 -27.58
C TRP A 238 -14.59 7.64 -26.04
N LEU A 239 -15.11 8.65 -25.33
CA LEU A 239 -15.19 8.71 -23.86
C LEU A 239 -16.05 7.56 -23.26
N SER A 240 -17.05 7.06 -23.99
CA SER A 240 -17.88 5.94 -23.51
C SER A 240 -17.14 4.61 -23.57
N VAL A 241 -16.16 4.43 -24.47
CA VAL A 241 -15.39 3.18 -24.58
C VAL A 241 -14.38 3.03 -23.43
N SER A 242 -13.69 4.11 -23.04
CA SER A 242 -12.81 4.13 -21.85
C SER A 242 -13.59 3.81 -20.57
N SER A 243 -14.77 4.45 -20.42
CA SER A 243 -15.67 4.21 -19.30
C SER A 243 -16.18 2.76 -19.23
N ILE A 244 -16.48 2.13 -20.38
CA ILE A 244 -16.90 0.72 -20.42
C ILE A 244 -15.76 -0.21 -20.00
N TYR A 245 -14.52 0.05 -20.46
CA TYR A 245 -13.36 -0.75 -20.08
C TYR A 245 -13.08 -0.65 -18.57
N GLU A 246 -12.97 0.57 -18.03
CA GLU A 246 -12.74 0.80 -16.59
C GLU A 246 -13.83 0.14 -15.73
N ARG A 247 -15.09 0.21 -16.17
CA ARG A 247 -16.19 -0.46 -15.48
C ARG A 247 -16.05 -1.99 -15.49
N ARG A 248 -15.68 -2.57 -16.64
CA ARG A 248 -15.48 -4.03 -16.77
C ARG A 248 -14.32 -4.49 -15.90
N GLU A 249 -13.22 -3.74 -15.88
CA GLU A 249 -12.07 -4.01 -14.99
C GLU A 249 -12.50 -3.98 -13.52
N LYS A 250 -13.22 -2.95 -13.09
CA LYS A 250 -13.75 -2.87 -11.71
C LYS A 250 -14.68 -4.04 -11.38
N ASN A 251 -15.55 -4.44 -12.31
CA ASN A 251 -16.39 -5.63 -12.15
C ASN A 251 -15.53 -6.88 -11.95
N ASN A 252 -14.56 -7.11 -12.83
CA ASN A 252 -13.72 -8.30 -12.79
C ASN A 252 -12.83 -8.33 -11.54
N ASN A 253 -12.35 -7.18 -11.06
CA ASN A 253 -11.63 -7.07 -9.79
C ASN A 253 -12.51 -7.40 -8.58
N LEU A 254 -13.78 -6.97 -8.58
CA LEU A 254 -14.76 -7.37 -7.56
C LEU A 254 -15.03 -8.88 -7.60
N VAL A 255 -15.13 -9.46 -8.80
CA VAL A 255 -15.30 -10.91 -8.98
C VAL A 255 -14.10 -11.70 -8.49
N GLU A 256 -12.88 -11.26 -8.81
CA GLU A 256 -11.65 -11.85 -8.28
C GLU A 256 -11.61 -11.74 -6.75
N MET A 257 -12.03 -10.61 -6.17
CA MET A 257 -12.07 -10.44 -4.72
C MET A 257 -13.03 -11.44 -4.07
N VAL A 258 -14.25 -11.59 -4.59
CA VAL A 258 -15.22 -12.59 -4.10
C VAL A 258 -14.66 -14.01 -4.26
N PHE A 259 -14.06 -14.33 -5.40
CA PHE A 259 -13.41 -15.62 -5.63
C PHE A 259 -12.36 -15.91 -4.55
N ARG A 260 -11.44 -14.96 -4.29
CA ARG A 260 -10.37 -15.13 -3.31
C ARG A 260 -10.88 -15.21 -1.87
N LEU A 261 -11.97 -14.52 -1.55
CA LEU A 261 -12.63 -14.60 -0.24
C LEU A 261 -13.25 -15.98 -0.03
N TYR A 262 -13.97 -16.52 -1.01
CA TYR A 262 -14.48 -17.90 -0.97
C TYR A 262 -13.35 -18.92 -0.88
N MET A 263 -12.27 -18.75 -1.65
CA MET A 263 -11.08 -19.60 -1.54
C MET A 263 -10.50 -19.57 -0.10
N ALA A 264 -10.40 -18.39 0.51
CA ALA A 264 -9.92 -18.24 1.88
C ALA A 264 -10.88 -18.78 2.95
N LEU A 265 -12.13 -19.07 2.59
CA LEU A 265 -13.12 -19.75 3.42
C LEU A 265 -13.19 -21.27 3.17
N GLY A 266 -12.42 -21.79 2.20
CA GLY A 266 -12.50 -23.19 1.78
C GLY A 266 -13.71 -23.53 0.91
N GLU A 267 -14.44 -22.51 0.43
CA GLU A 267 -15.67 -22.68 -0.35
C GLU A 267 -15.39 -22.69 -1.87
N TYR A 268 -14.53 -23.60 -2.32
CA TYR A 268 -13.95 -23.60 -3.68
C TYR A 268 -15.01 -23.65 -4.80
N GLU A 269 -16.06 -24.46 -4.63
CA GLU A 269 -17.13 -24.56 -5.63
C GLU A 269 -17.92 -23.26 -5.77
N LYS A 270 -18.18 -22.58 -4.65
CA LYS A 270 -18.86 -21.28 -4.67
C LYS A 270 -17.99 -20.24 -5.36
N ALA A 271 -16.68 -20.25 -5.12
CA ALA A 271 -15.72 -19.37 -5.78
C ALA A 271 -15.79 -19.53 -7.31
N ILE A 272 -15.65 -20.77 -7.80
CA ILE A 272 -15.64 -21.09 -9.23
C ILE A 272 -17.00 -20.77 -9.88
N LYS A 273 -18.10 -21.15 -9.23
CA LYS A 273 -19.45 -20.84 -9.70
C LYS A 273 -19.66 -19.33 -9.82
N TYR A 274 -19.31 -18.57 -8.78
CA TYR A 274 -19.46 -17.12 -8.78
C TYR A 274 -18.63 -16.47 -9.91
N TYR A 275 -17.41 -16.96 -10.15
CA TYR A 275 -16.57 -16.51 -11.26
C TYR A 275 -17.25 -16.70 -12.61
N HIS A 276 -17.72 -17.91 -12.92
CA HIS A 276 -18.40 -18.20 -14.19
C HIS A 276 -19.65 -17.34 -14.42
N GLU A 277 -20.39 -17.05 -13.35
CA GLU A 277 -21.63 -16.26 -13.42
C GLU A 277 -21.38 -14.75 -13.58
N ASN A 278 -20.23 -14.23 -13.16
CA ASN A 278 -20.04 -12.79 -12.98
C ASN A 278 -18.81 -12.20 -13.68
N TYR A 279 -17.82 -13.00 -14.08
CA TYR A 279 -16.63 -12.52 -14.78
C TYR A 279 -16.98 -12.12 -16.21
N GLU A 280 -16.65 -10.89 -16.59
CA GLU A 280 -16.99 -10.34 -17.90
C GLU A 280 -15.76 -10.37 -18.83
N GLU A 281 -15.73 -11.33 -19.76
CA GLU A 281 -14.78 -11.35 -20.87
C GLU A 281 -15.45 -11.84 -22.16
N ARG A 282 -15.03 -11.28 -23.30
CA ARG A 282 -15.55 -11.61 -24.63
C ARG A 282 -15.04 -12.95 -25.13
N GLU A 283 -13.78 -13.25 -24.84
CA GLU A 283 -13.12 -14.46 -25.27
C GLU A 283 -13.13 -15.48 -24.12
N SER A 284 -13.87 -16.58 -24.33
CA SER A 284 -13.98 -17.68 -23.36
C SER A 284 -12.62 -18.27 -22.98
N GLU A 285 -11.67 -18.27 -23.92
CA GLU A 285 -10.29 -18.72 -23.68
C GLU A 285 -9.55 -17.83 -22.69
N ILE A 286 -9.71 -16.50 -22.76
CA ILE A 286 -9.09 -15.57 -21.80
C ILE A 286 -9.70 -15.77 -20.41
N SER A 287 -11.02 -15.91 -20.33
CA SER A 287 -11.71 -16.21 -19.06
C SER A 287 -11.20 -17.53 -18.44
N LEU A 288 -11.02 -18.57 -19.26
CA LEU A 288 -10.43 -19.84 -18.82
C LEU A 288 -9.00 -19.65 -18.29
N TYR A 289 -8.16 -18.93 -19.03
CA TYR A 289 -6.77 -18.66 -18.63
C TYR A 289 -6.69 -17.98 -17.27
N VAL A 290 -7.53 -16.97 -17.02
CA VAL A 290 -7.57 -16.25 -15.74
C VAL A 290 -8.01 -17.16 -14.60
N LEU A 291 -9.08 -17.95 -14.79
CA LEU A 291 -9.55 -18.91 -13.79
C LEU A 291 -8.47 -19.94 -13.44
N LEU A 292 -7.87 -20.57 -14.45
CA LEU A 292 -6.82 -21.58 -14.28
C LEU A 292 -5.57 -21.00 -13.62
N ARG A 293 -5.24 -19.73 -13.90
CA ARG A 293 -4.12 -19.04 -13.23
C ARG A 293 -4.40 -18.85 -11.74
N MET A 294 -5.63 -18.50 -11.38
CA MET A 294 -6.03 -18.37 -9.98
C MET A 294 -6.02 -19.73 -9.28
N LEU A 295 -6.61 -20.77 -9.88
CA LEU A 295 -6.63 -22.12 -9.32
C LEU A 295 -5.22 -22.69 -9.11
N LEU A 296 -4.31 -22.43 -10.06
CA LEU A 296 -2.88 -22.77 -9.91
C LEU A 296 -2.27 -22.08 -8.69
N GLY A 297 -2.52 -20.79 -8.51
CA GLY A 297 -2.01 -20.03 -7.36
C GLY A 297 -2.56 -20.45 -6.00
N TYR A 298 -3.63 -21.25 -5.96
CA TYR A 298 -4.16 -21.89 -4.75
C TYR A 298 -3.83 -23.39 -4.67
N GLU A 299 -2.99 -23.90 -5.60
CA GLU A 299 -2.55 -25.31 -5.65
C GLU A 299 -3.71 -26.31 -5.78
N LEU A 300 -4.80 -25.92 -6.44
CA LEU A 300 -6.03 -26.72 -6.56
C LEU A 300 -6.04 -27.62 -7.81
N LYS A 301 -5.23 -28.69 -7.81
CA LYS A 301 -5.02 -29.60 -8.97
C LYS A 301 -6.31 -30.14 -9.57
N GLU A 302 -7.17 -30.73 -8.74
CA GLU A 302 -8.41 -31.39 -9.20
C GLU A 302 -9.38 -30.41 -9.85
N TYR A 303 -9.54 -29.23 -9.25
CA TYR A 303 -10.35 -28.16 -9.82
C TYR A 303 -9.75 -27.63 -11.12
N TRP A 304 -8.42 -27.48 -11.18
CA TRP A 304 -7.73 -27.03 -12.39
C TRP A 304 -7.98 -27.97 -13.57
N LEU A 305 -7.83 -29.28 -13.36
CA LEU A 305 -8.08 -30.30 -14.40
C LEU A 305 -9.55 -30.30 -14.83
N ARG A 306 -10.48 -30.28 -13.88
CA ARG A 306 -11.92 -30.24 -14.18
C ARG A 306 -12.30 -29.04 -15.02
N GLU A 307 -11.92 -27.83 -14.60
CA GLU A 307 -12.28 -26.61 -15.33
C GLU A 307 -11.65 -26.54 -16.73
N TYR A 308 -10.44 -27.11 -16.89
CA TYR A 308 -9.82 -27.27 -18.21
C TYR A 308 -10.62 -28.23 -19.09
N ASP A 309 -10.91 -29.44 -18.61
CA ASP A 309 -11.61 -30.48 -19.37
C ASP A 309 -13.02 -30.02 -19.77
N GLU A 310 -13.77 -29.43 -18.84
CA GLU A 310 -15.09 -28.90 -19.11
C GLU A 310 -15.07 -27.79 -20.17
N ALA A 311 -14.07 -26.91 -20.15
CA ALA A 311 -13.95 -25.85 -21.15
C ALA A 311 -13.65 -26.42 -22.55
N VAL A 312 -12.75 -27.41 -22.65
CA VAL A 312 -12.46 -28.11 -23.90
C VAL A 312 -13.70 -28.82 -24.44
N GLN A 313 -14.47 -29.51 -23.58
CA GLN A 313 -15.73 -30.16 -23.97
C GLN A 313 -16.77 -29.16 -24.49
N ARG A 314 -16.79 -27.94 -23.95
CA ARG A 314 -17.64 -26.83 -24.43
C ARG A 314 -17.10 -26.15 -25.70
N GLY A 315 -15.99 -26.63 -26.27
CA GLY A 315 -15.41 -26.13 -27.52
C GLY A 315 -14.46 -24.94 -27.36
N VAL A 316 -14.05 -24.60 -26.13
CA VAL A 316 -12.98 -23.61 -25.92
C VAL A 316 -11.67 -24.25 -26.39
N LYS A 317 -10.87 -23.50 -27.15
CA LYS A 317 -9.53 -23.92 -27.56
C LYS A 317 -8.49 -23.28 -26.62
N PRO A 318 -7.95 -23.99 -25.62
CA PRO A 318 -6.98 -23.40 -24.69
C PRO A 318 -5.69 -23.02 -25.43
N ARG A 319 -5.04 -21.92 -25.03
CA ARG A 319 -3.71 -21.56 -25.55
C ARG A 319 -2.64 -22.60 -25.22
N ASP A 320 -1.56 -22.60 -26.00
CA ASP A 320 -0.47 -23.58 -25.92
C ASP A 320 0.11 -23.77 -24.51
N VAL A 321 0.28 -22.68 -23.77
CA VAL A 321 0.80 -22.73 -22.39
C VAL A 321 -0.11 -23.53 -21.45
N LEU A 322 -1.44 -23.46 -21.63
CA LEU A 322 -2.39 -24.25 -20.85
C LEU A 322 -2.37 -25.72 -21.26
N GLN A 323 -2.25 -26.01 -22.56
CA GLN A 323 -2.14 -27.39 -23.06
C GLN A 323 -0.87 -28.07 -22.54
N ARG A 324 0.27 -27.37 -22.53
CA ARG A 324 1.53 -27.87 -21.97
C ARG A 324 1.42 -28.11 -20.46
N THR A 325 0.81 -27.16 -19.75
CA THR A 325 0.57 -27.29 -18.30
C THR A 325 -0.34 -28.49 -18.00
N TYR A 326 -1.42 -28.68 -18.76
CA TYR A 326 -2.31 -29.84 -18.63
C TYR A 326 -1.56 -31.16 -18.84
N LYS A 327 -0.76 -31.25 -19.90
CA LYS A 327 0.06 -32.43 -20.20
C LYS A 327 1.08 -32.72 -19.10
N TYR A 328 1.74 -31.68 -18.57
CA TYR A 328 2.64 -31.81 -17.42
C TYR A 328 1.91 -32.41 -16.21
N ILE A 329 0.72 -31.92 -15.89
CA ILE A 329 -0.06 -32.43 -14.75
C ILE A 329 -0.44 -33.89 -14.96
N GLN A 330 -0.84 -34.27 -16.18
CA GLN A 330 -1.15 -35.67 -16.50
C GLN A 330 0.07 -36.60 -16.38
N GLU A 331 1.26 -36.14 -16.77
CA GLU A 331 2.49 -36.93 -16.74
C GLU A 331 3.11 -37.03 -15.34
N ASN A 332 2.98 -35.98 -14.51
CA ASN A 332 3.69 -35.85 -13.23
C ASN A 332 2.77 -35.90 -12.00
N ASP A 333 1.46 -36.01 -12.21
CA ASP A 333 0.41 -36.00 -11.18
C ASP A 333 0.50 -34.83 -10.17
N SER A 334 1.11 -33.71 -10.60
CA SER A 334 1.40 -32.54 -9.77
C SER A 334 1.23 -31.24 -10.55
N LEU A 335 0.88 -30.16 -9.85
CA LEU A 335 0.86 -28.82 -10.43
C LEU A 335 2.29 -28.29 -10.53
N PRO A 336 2.65 -27.59 -11.62
CA PRO A 336 3.91 -26.87 -11.69
C PRO A 336 3.85 -25.56 -10.89
N ASP A 337 5.00 -25.04 -10.46
CA ASP A 337 5.08 -23.75 -9.74
C ASP A 337 4.53 -22.58 -10.57
N TYR A 338 4.70 -22.67 -11.89
CA TYR A 338 4.22 -21.71 -12.86
C TYR A 338 3.72 -22.43 -14.11
N PHE A 339 2.92 -21.73 -14.90
CA PHE A 339 2.56 -22.18 -16.24
C PHE A 339 3.78 -22.53 -17.09
N ILE A 340 3.67 -23.64 -17.85
CA ILE A 340 4.77 -24.18 -18.66
C ILE A 340 4.84 -23.45 -20.01
N TYR A 341 5.72 -22.45 -20.09
CA TYR A 341 5.89 -21.62 -21.29
C TYR A 341 6.82 -22.24 -22.36
N ASN A 342 7.76 -23.11 -21.96
CA ASN A 342 8.77 -23.71 -22.84
C ASN A 342 8.52 -25.20 -23.02
#